data_AF-A0A1V4DIT6-F1
#
_entry.id   AF-A0A1V4DIT6-F1
#
_cell.length_a   1.000
_cell.length_b   1.000
_cell.length_c   1.000
_cell.angle_alpha   90.00
_cell.angle_beta   90.00
_cell.angle_gamma   90.00
#
_symmetry.space_group_name_H-M   'P 1'
#
loop_
_entity.id
_entity.type
_entity.pdbx_description
1 polymer ?
#
loop_
_entity_poly.entity_id
_entity_poly.type
_entity_poly.pdbx_seq_one_letter_code
_entity_poly.pdbx_strand_id
1 'polypeptide(L)'
;MKNTTKTIVILLLLFVVVLFAVINAQPITINFIFTKQRVPLVLIIISSVIIGAIIALIGTMGTIWKKNRTVKELNKKIEDLKASPLDDTSSEYVSTLEGKYKESQLELSDLRHKLVNQMMSTPADPNSSTQTNELTETMKD
;
A
#
# COMPACT_ATOMS: atom_id res chain seq x y z
N MET A 1 -24.61 -18.80 -13.80
CA MET A 1 -23.85 -20.04 -14.12
C MET A 1 -22.36 -19.75 -14.40
N LYS A 2 -21.57 -19.24 -13.45
CA LYS A 2 -20.15 -18.84 -13.74
C LYS A 2 -19.10 -19.64 -12.94
N ASN A 3 -19.53 -20.59 -12.13
CA ASN A 3 -18.69 -21.45 -11.29
C ASN A 3 -18.65 -22.91 -11.78
N THR A 4 -19.55 -23.31 -12.68
CA THR A 4 -19.55 -24.65 -13.29
C THR A 4 -18.41 -24.84 -14.28
N THR A 5 -18.00 -23.79 -14.99
CA THR A 5 -16.87 -23.83 -15.92
C THR A 5 -15.56 -24.21 -15.23
N LYS A 6 -15.31 -23.72 -14.00
CA LYS A 6 -14.11 -24.10 -13.24
C LYS A 6 -14.12 -25.58 -12.92
N THR A 7 -15.25 -26.11 -12.44
CA THR A 7 -15.40 -27.55 -12.17
C THR A 7 -15.25 -28.39 -13.43
N ILE A 8 -15.83 -27.96 -14.57
CA ILE A 8 -15.70 -28.67 -15.85
C ILE A 8 -14.24 -28.69 -16.33
N VAL A 9 -13.52 -27.58 -16.18
CA VAL A 9 -12.10 -27.48 -16.56
C VAL A 9 -11.24 -28.37 -15.65
N ILE A 10 -11.50 -28.36 -14.34
CA ILE A 10 -10.79 -29.22 -13.38
C ILE A 10 -11.07 -30.70 -13.68
N LEU A 11 -12.32 -31.06 -13.99
CA LEU A 11 -12.69 -32.43 -14.35
C LEU A 11 -12.00 -32.88 -15.63
N LEU A 12 -11.98 -32.03 -16.66
CA LEU A 12 -11.28 -32.31 -17.92
C LEU A 12 -9.78 -32.49 -17.68
N LEU A 13 -9.17 -31.61 -16.87
CA LEU A 13 -7.76 -31.71 -16.52
C LEU A 13 -7.45 -33.00 -15.75
N LEU A 14 -8.28 -33.35 -14.76
CA LEU A 14 -8.15 -34.60 -14.01
C LEU A 14 -8.24 -35.81 -14.94
N PHE A 15 -9.17 -35.80 -15.89
CA PHE A 15 -9.31 -36.85 -16.89
C PHE A 15 -8.04 -37.02 -17.73
N VAL A 16 -7.43 -35.91 -18.19
CA VAL A 16 -6.16 -35.94 -18.93
C VAL A 16 -5.03 -36.54 -18.07
N VAL A 17 -4.94 -36.18 -16.79
CA VAL A 17 -3.94 -36.74 -15.86
C VAL A 17 -4.13 -38.25 -15.68
N VAL A 18 -5.38 -38.71 -15.52
CA VAL A 18 -5.69 -40.14 -15.40
C VAL A 18 -5.32 -40.88 -16.68
N LEU A 19 -5.67 -40.33 -17.84
CA LEU A 19 -5.33 -40.93 -19.13
C LEU A 19 -3.81 -41.04 -19.31
N PHE A 20 -3.08 -39.99 -18.95
CA PHE A 20 -1.62 -39.98 -18.94
C PHE A 20 -1.06 -41.06 -18.01
N ALA A 21 -1.61 -41.24 -16.82
CA ALA A 21 -1.18 -42.27 -15.87
C ALA A 21 -1.39 -43.69 -16.42
N VAL A 22 -2.52 -43.94 -17.11
CA VAL A 22 -2.82 -45.25 -17.72
C VAL A 22 -1.87 -45.55 -18.88
N ILE A 23 -1.65 -44.59 -19.79
CA ILE A 23 -0.74 -44.77 -20.94
C ILE A 23 0.70 -45.01 -20.46
N ASN A 24 1.09 -44.35 -19.36
CA ASN A 24 2.41 -44.48 -18.75
C ASN A 24 2.44 -45.48 -17.58
N ALA A 25 1.48 -46.41 -17.51
CA ALA A 25 1.43 -47.47 -16.51
C ALA A 25 2.46 -48.60 -16.75
N GLN A 26 3.35 -48.40 -17.72
CA GLN A 26 4.40 -49.36 -18.04
C GLN A 26 5.33 -49.56 -16.82
N PRO A 27 5.47 -50.80 -16.33
CA PRO A 27 6.23 -51.07 -15.12
C PRO A 27 7.73 -50.99 -15.40
N ILE A 28 8.42 -50.11 -14.67
CA ILE A 28 9.87 -50.00 -14.69
C ILE A 28 10.45 -50.61 -13.42
N THR A 29 11.59 -51.32 -13.56
CA THR A 29 12.28 -51.91 -12.42
C THR A 29 13.13 -50.85 -11.73
N ILE A 30 12.86 -50.60 -10.45
CA ILE A 30 13.70 -49.72 -9.64
C ILE A 30 14.48 -50.58 -8.64
N ASN A 31 15.76 -50.27 -8.50
CA ASN A 31 16.59 -50.79 -7.43
C ASN A 31 16.46 -49.84 -6.24
N PHE A 32 15.64 -50.19 -5.26
CA PHE A 32 15.68 -49.55 -3.95
C PHE A 32 16.86 -50.10 -3.15
N ILE A 33 17.22 -49.39 -2.07
CA ILE A 33 18.40 -49.70 -1.23
C ILE A 33 18.39 -51.16 -0.76
N PHE A 34 17.21 -51.75 -0.50
CA PHE A 34 17.07 -53.11 0.02
C PHE A 34 16.18 -54.03 -0.82
N THR A 35 15.60 -53.56 -1.92
CA THR A 35 14.66 -54.37 -2.73
C THR A 35 14.61 -53.91 -4.18
N LYS A 36 14.18 -54.78 -5.08
CA LYS A 36 13.91 -54.46 -6.48
C LYS A 36 12.43 -54.65 -6.74
N GLN A 37 11.73 -53.58 -7.10
CA GLN A 37 10.30 -53.62 -7.35
C GLN A 37 9.99 -53.02 -8.72
N ARG A 38 9.03 -53.62 -9.42
CA ARG A 38 8.47 -53.05 -10.64
C ARG A 38 7.32 -52.14 -10.28
N VAL A 39 7.43 -50.86 -10.63
CA VAL A 39 6.39 -49.86 -10.40
C VAL A 39 6.23 -48.98 -11.64
N PRO A 40 5.03 -48.44 -11.90
CA PRO A 40 4.83 -47.46 -12.97
C PRO A 40 5.66 -46.18 -12.81
N LEU A 41 6.15 -45.62 -13.91
CA LEU A 41 6.96 -44.39 -13.93
C LEU A 41 6.23 -43.20 -13.30
N VAL A 42 4.92 -43.08 -13.55
CA VAL A 42 4.11 -41.95 -13.06
C VAL A 42 4.08 -41.86 -11.52
N LEU A 43 4.10 -42.99 -10.80
CA LEU A 43 4.13 -43.00 -9.33
C LEU A 43 5.43 -42.42 -8.79
N ILE A 44 6.54 -42.62 -9.51
CA ILE A 44 7.85 -42.09 -9.14
C ILE A 44 7.84 -40.56 -9.26
N ILE A 45 7.33 -40.05 -10.38
CA ILE A 45 7.24 -38.60 -10.62
C ILE A 45 6.36 -37.93 -9.57
N ILE A 46 5.17 -38.50 -9.32
CA ILE A 46 4.24 -37.96 -8.32
C ILE A 46 4.89 -37.95 -6.93
N SER A 47 5.51 -39.06 -6.51
CA SER A 47 6.16 -39.12 -5.19
C SER A 47 7.31 -38.12 -5.07
N SER A 48 8.12 -37.95 -6.12
CA SER A 48 9.18 -36.93 -6.15
C SER A 48 8.64 -35.51 -6.00
N VAL A 49 7.58 -35.17 -6.73
CA VAL A 49 6.92 -33.85 -6.64
C VAL A 49 6.35 -33.63 -5.24
N ILE A 50 5.72 -34.63 -4.64
CA ILE A 50 5.20 -34.54 -3.27
C ILE A 50 6.33 -34.29 -2.28
N ILE A 51 7.43 -35.05 -2.38
CA ILE A 51 8.60 -34.88 -1.50
C ILE A 51 9.18 -33.48 -1.66
N GLY A 52 9.35 -32.99 -2.89
CA GLY A 52 9.82 -31.64 -3.17
C GLY A 52 8.90 -30.56 -2.59
N ALA A 53 7.58 -30.72 -2.72
CA ALA A 53 6.60 -29.80 -2.16
C ALA A 53 6.64 -29.77 -0.63
N ILE A 54 6.82 -30.93 0.02
CA ILE A 54 7.00 -31.02 1.49
C ILE A 54 8.26 -30.28 1.92
N ILE A 55 9.38 -30.49 1.23
CA ILE A 55 10.65 -29.79 1.54
C ILE A 55 10.48 -28.28 1.38
N ALA A 56 9.85 -27.82 0.31
CA ALA A 56 9.58 -26.40 0.08
C ALA A 56 8.65 -25.80 1.15
N LEU A 57 7.62 -26.55 1.58
CA LEU A 57 6.69 -26.12 2.61
C LEU A 57 7.39 -25.97 3.97
N ILE A 58 8.25 -26.93 4.34
CA ILE A 58 9.04 -26.85 5.56
C ILE A 58 10.02 -25.66 5.49
N GLY A 59 10.70 -25.47 4.36
CA GLY A 59 11.64 -24.37 4.16
C GLY A 59 11.00 -22.98 4.23
N THR A 60 9.74 -22.84 3.79
CA THR A 60 9.02 -21.57 3.81
C THR A 60 8.37 -21.25 5.17
N MET A 61 8.05 -22.27 5.97
CA MET A 61 7.39 -22.11 7.27
C MET A 61 8.19 -21.21 8.24
N GLY A 62 9.51 -21.37 8.30
CA GLY A 62 10.38 -20.54 9.14
C GLY A 62 10.37 -19.05 8.74
N THR A 63 10.30 -18.77 7.44
CA THR A 63 10.20 -17.39 6.93
C THR A 63 8.85 -16.76 7.27
N ILE A 64 7.76 -17.53 7.16
CA ILE A 64 6.41 -17.06 7.49
C ILE A 64 6.31 -16.70 8.97
N TRP A 65 6.91 -17.49 9.86
CA TRP A 65 6.92 -17.20 11.30
C TRP A 65 7.65 -15.89 11.63
N LYS A 66 8.82 -15.66 11.03
CA LYS A 66 9.56 -14.40 11.20
C LYS A 66 8.73 -13.21 10.70
N LYS A 67 8.13 -13.33 9.51
CA LYS A 67 7.24 -12.30 8.94
C LYS A 67 6.07 -12.00 9.85
N ASN A 68 5.36 -13.02 10.35
CA ASN A 68 4.22 -12.83 11.24
C ASN A 68 4.60 -12.17 12.56
N ARG A 69 5.78 -12.48 13.11
CA ARG A 69 6.31 -11.81 14.32
C ARG A 69 6.63 -10.34 14.06
N THR A 70 7.28 -10.04 12.93
CA THR A 70 7.56 -8.67 12.51
C THR A 70 6.27 -7.88 12.26
N VAL A 71 5.26 -8.48 11.62
CA VAL A 71 3.94 -7.85 11.43
C VAL A 71 3.28 -7.53 12.76
N LYS A 72 3.32 -8.44 13.74
CA LYS A 72 2.79 -8.17 15.09
C LYS A 72 3.57 -7.05 15.80
N GLU A 73 4.89 -7.03 15.70
CA GLU A 73 5.72 -5.99 16.31
C GLU A 73 5.47 -4.62 15.67
N LEU A 74 5.37 -4.56 14.33
CA LEU A 74 5.04 -3.34 13.59
C LEU A 74 3.64 -2.83 13.97
N ASN A 75 2.64 -3.71 14.03
CA ASN A 75 1.30 -3.34 14.46
C ASN A 75 1.28 -2.82 15.89
N LYS A 76 2.02 -3.46 16.80
CA LYS A 76 2.16 -2.98 18.18
C LYS A 76 2.83 -1.61 18.24
N LYS A 77 3.88 -1.36 17.44
CA LYS A 77 4.49 -0.02 17.36
C LYS A 77 3.52 1.03 16.84
N ILE A 78 2.67 0.70 15.86
CA ILE A 78 1.63 1.61 15.37
C ILE A 78 0.60 1.89 16.47
N GLU A 79 0.19 0.87 17.20
CA GLU A 79 -0.75 1.00 18.32
C GLU A 79 -0.15 1.83 19.47
N ASP A 80 1.09 1.55 19.87
CA ASP A 80 1.81 2.29 20.90
C ASP A 80 2.04 3.75 20.48
N LEU A 81 2.36 4.04 19.21
CA LEU A 81 2.49 5.42 18.71
C LEU A 81 1.14 6.15 18.68
N LYS A 82 0.03 5.45 18.38
CA LYS A 82 -1.33 6.01 18.43
C LYS A 82 -1.86 6.18 19.86
N ALA A 83 -1.41 5.33 20.79
CA ALA A 83 -1.78 5.37 22.20
C ALA A 83 -0.86 6.28 23.03
N SER A 84 0.31 6.65 22.49
CA SER A 84 1.16 7.68 23.08
C SER A 84 0.42 9.02 23.05
N PRO A 85 0.40 9.83 24.12
CA PRO A 85 -0.39 11.09 24.25
C PRO A 85 0.01 12.23 23.30
N LEU A 86 0.70 11.94 22.20
CA LEU A 86 1.19 12.95 21.24
C LEU A 86 0.06 13.57 20.40
N ASP A 87 -1.16 13.05 20.50
CA ASP A 87 -2.37 13.68 19.97
C ASP A 87 -2.90 14.82 20.87
N ASP A 88 -2.60 14.89 22.17
CA ASP A 88 -3.02 16.04 22.99
C ASP A 88 -2.22 17.29 22.62
N THR A 89 -0.89 17.17 22.49
CA THR A 89 -0.05 18.31 22.11
C THR A 89 -0.29 18.74 20.67
N SER A 90 -0.49 17.80 19.74
CA SER A 90 -0.75 18.13 18.33
C SER A 90 -2.15 18.70 18.13
N SER A 91 -3.18 18.17 18.82
CA SER A 91 -4.55 18.69 18.78
C SER A 91 -4.67 20.06 19.43
N GLU A 92 -3.96 20.30 20.55
CA GLU A 92 -3.89 21.62 21.19
C GLU A 92 -3.12 22.64 20.33
N TYR A 93 -2.04 22.23 19.67
CA TYR A 93 -1.30 23.10 18.74
C TYR A 93 -2.11 23.43 17.48
N VAL A 94 -2.89 22.48 16.96
CA VAL A 94 -3.79 22.70 15.81
C VAL A 94 -4.96 23.62 16.20
N SER A 95 -5.56 23.43 17.38
CA SER A 95 -6.61 24.30 17.94
C SER A 95 -6.13 25.74 18.14
N THR A 96 -4.93 25.93 18.68
CA THR A 96 -4.35 27.27 18.88
C THR A 96 -3.96 27.96 17.57
N LEU A 97 -3.53 27.20 16.56
CA LEU A 97 -3.28 27.72 15.21
C LEU A 97 -4.56 28.14 14.50
N GLU A 98 -5.64 27.36 14.59
CA GLU A 98 -6.95 27.74 14.04
C GLU A 98 -7.49 29.03 14.69
N GLY A 99 -7.33 29.18 16.01
CA GLY A 99 -7.69 30.40 16.73
C GLY A 99 -6.97 31.64 16.19
N LYS A 100 -5.65 31.57 16.04
CA LYS A 100 -4.82 32.67 15.50
C LYS A 100 -5.14 33.00 14.04
N TYR A 101 -5.41 31.99 13.21
CA TYR A 101 -5.80 32.23 11.82
C TYR A 101 -7.14 32.96 11.72
N LYS A 102 -8.12 32.57 12.56
CA LYS A 102 -9.44 33.20 12.61
C LYS A 102 -9.37 34.64 13.13
N GLU A 103 -8.54 34.90 14.13
CA GLU A 103 -8.27 36.25 14.66
C GLU A 103 -7.62 37.13 13.59
N SER A 104 -6.57 36.64 12.93
CA SER A 104 -5.90 37.38 11.84
C SER A 104 -6.83 37.69 10.66
N GLN A 105 -7.76 36.79 10.32
CA GLN A 105 -8.77 37.03 9.27
C GLN A 105 -9.80 38.09 9.67
N LEU A 106 -10.19 38.12 10.96
CA LEU A 106 -11.08 39.17 11.48
C LEU A 106 -10.39 40.53 11.46
N GLU A 107 -9.12 40.61 11.88
CA GLU A 107 -8.31 41.83 11.77
C GLU A 107 -8.17 42.32 10.32
N LEU A 108 -7.93 41.40 9.38
CA LEU A 108 -7.82 41.74 7.96
C LEU A 108 -9.14 42.33 7.41
N SER A 109 -10.28 41.79 7.86
CA SER A 109 -11.60 42.29 7.50
C SER A 109 -11.86 43.69 8.07
N ASP A 110 -11.53 43.91 9.35
CA ASP A 110 -11.73 45.19 10.03
C ASP A 110 -10.82 46.27 9.43
N LEU A 111 -9.56 45.92 9.14
CA LEU A 111 -8.64 46.82 8.47
C LEU A 111 -9.11 47.16 7.05
N ARG A 112 -9.68 46.19 6.31
CA ARG A 112 -10.32 46.47 5.02
C ARG A 112 -11.53 47.38 5.15
N HIS A 113 -12.37 47.20 6.16
CA HIS A 113 -13.49 48.10 6.41
C HIS A 113 -13.02 49.51 6.78
N LYS A 114 -11.95 49.64 7.57
CA LYS A 114 -11.31 50.94 7.87
C LYS A 114 -10.74 51.60 6.62
N LEU A 115 -10.06 50.84 5.75
CA LEU A 115 -9.55 51.34 4.47
C LEU A 115 -10.69 51.78 3.54
N VAL A 116 -11.76 50.99 3.41
CA VAL A 116 -12.92 51.36 2.59
C VAL A 116 -13.60 52.60 3.17
N ASN A 117 -13.77 52.68 4.49
CA ASN A 117 -14.34 53.87 5.11
C ASN A 117 -13.45 55.10 4.91
N GLN A 118 -12.13 54.96 4.99
CA GLN A 118 -11.17 56.02 4.69
C GLN A 118 -11.19 56.43 3.21
N MET A 119 -11.40 55.48 2.29
CA MET A 119 -11.61 55.74 0.86
C MET A 119 -12.97 56.39 0.58
N MET A 120 -14.01 56.08 1.35
CA MET A 120 -15.37 56.63 1.22
C MET A 120 -15.52 58.01 1.90
N SER A 121 -14.66 58.33 2.88
CA SER A 121 -14.62 59.63 3.57
C SER A 121 -13.60 60.61 2.97
N THR A 122 -12.85 60.18 1.96
CA THR A 122 -12.15 61.09 1.05
C THR A 122 -13.12 61.48 -0.06
N PRO A 123 -13.54 62.76 -0.20
CA PRO A 123 -14.29 63.17 -1.37
C PRO A 123 -13.44 62.87 -2.60
N ALA A 124 -14.04 62.24 -3.61
CA ALA A 124 -13.43 62.12 -4.92
C ALA A 124 -13.16 63.54 -5.46
N ASP A 125 -11.94 64.04 -5.26
CA ASP A 125 -11.43 65.19 -5.98
C ASP A 125 -10.93 64.69 -7.35
N PRO A 126 -11.55 65.09 -8.47
CA PRO A 126 -11.22 64.59 -9.79
C PRO A 126 -9.87 65.11 -10.34
N ASN A 127 -9.06 65.83 -9.56
CA ASN A 127 -7.73 66.28 -9.98
C ASN A 127 -6.63 66.01 -8.94
N SER A 128 -5.98 64.85 -9.02
CA SER A 128 -4.54 64.80 -8.70
C SER A 128 -3.82 63.82 -9.62
N SER A 129 -2.95 64.39 -10.44
CA SER A 129 -2.14 63.70 -11.45
C SER A 129 -1.01 62.89 -10.82
N THR A 130 -0.83 61.69 -11.38
CA THR A 130 0.38 60.85 -11.49
C THR A 130 1.71 61.46 -11.04
N GLN A 131 2.45 60.72 -10.20
CA GLN A 131 3.91 60.59 -10.33
C GLN A 131 4.38 59.17 -9.98
N THR A 132 4.83 58.50 -11.04
CA THR A 132 5.65 57.29 -11.11
C THR A 132 6.92 57.40 -10.28
N ASN A 133 7.36 56.29 -9.68
CA ASN A 133 8.78 55.94 -9.68
C ASN A 133 8.92 54.44 -9.94
N GLU A 134 9.48 54.17 -11.12
CA GLU A 134 10.04 52.90 -11.58
C GLU A 134 11.16 52.45 -10.64
N LEU A 135 11.21 51.14 -10.34
CA LEU A 135 12.47 50.40 -10.18
C LEU A 135 12.19 48.93 -10.56
N THR A 136 12.14 48.69 -11.87
CA THR A 136 12.42 47.37 -12.44
C THR A 136 13.66 47.48 -13.32
N GLU A 137 14.61 46.60 -13.00
CA GLU A 137 15.65 46.02 -13.87
C GLU A 137 16.96 46.79 -14.18
N THR A 138 18.03 45.98 -14.20
CA THR A 138 19.33 46.16 -14.85
C THR A 138 20.49 46.77 -14.04
N MET A 139 21.15 45.93 -13.23
CA MET A 139 22.61 45.90 -13.20
C MET A 139 23.06 44.54 -13.70
N LYS A 140 23.37 44.51 -15.01
CA LYS A 140 24.20 43.50 -15.65
C LYS A 140 25.51 44.21 -15.94
N ASP A 141 26.54 43.83 -15.18
CA ASP A 141 27.94 43.73 -15.60
C ASP A 141 28.53 42.49 -14.90
#